data_AF-A0ABD2UWM3-F1
#
_entry.id   AF-A0ABD2UWM3-F1
#
_cell.length_a   1.000
_cell.length_b   1.000
_cell.length_c   1.000
_cell.angle_alpha   90.00
_cell.angle_beta   90.00
_cell.angle_gamma   90.00
#
_symmetry.space_group_name_H-M   'P 1'
#
loop_
_entity.id
_entity.type
_entity.pdbx_description
1 polymer ?
#
loop_
_entity_poly.entity_id
_entity_poly.type
_entity_poly.pdbx_seq_one_letter_code
_entity_poly.pdbx_strand_id
1 'polypeptide(L)'
;MPSFVLNPHAWTKIANIIFLDQPVNTGFSYATNSVAYKYTDVQECEYVDEFLRKWLNDHPQFISNPFYVSGNSYAGMDIPIITQLISNGNIAGKEPLVNLQGYLIGNGVTIYPQDENYHIVFCHGMGLISDELYKSLEKNCRGEYTSIHPNNTRCANDFRNFKQMTRNINVEHVLKPFCTNDDDPKKIYQMTGERRLLDDKLISLQREDKCDSDWRKHMRYWANDPEVQEALHVRKGIIESWIKCRRDISEGPHHNYTLTVHNVVPYHANLSTKGYRSLIYSGDHDYMVPFQETQTWIKSLNYSIDDDWRQ
;
A
#
# COMPACT_ATOMS: atom_id res chain seq x y z
N MET A 1 -4.10 0.58 -27.10
CA MET A 1 -3.85 1.60 -26.07
C MET A 1 -5.14 1.94 -25.34
N PRO A 2 -5.17 1.97 -23.99
CA PRO A 2 -6.34 2.44 -23.23
C PRO A 2 -6.66 3.91 -23.54
N SER A 3 -7.94 4.28 -23.41
CA SER A 3 -8.40 5.67 -23.52
C SER A 3 -8.48 6.33 -22.15
N PHE A 4 -8.16 7.62 -22.09
CA PHE A 4 -8.25 8.42 -20.87
C PHE A 4 -9.63 9.04 -20.71
N VAL A 5 -10.13 9.05 -19.47
CA VAL A 5 -11.34 9.77 -19.07
C VAL A 5 -10.98 10.72 -17.94
N LEU A 6 -11.44 11.96 -18.02
CA LEU A 6 -11.23 12.94 -16.97
C LEU A 6 -11.95 12.51 -15.68
N ASN A 7 -11.23 12.50 -14.57
CA ASN A 7 -11.82 12.26 -13.26
C ASN A 7 -12.46 13.56 -12.72
N PRO A 8 -13.80 13.65 -12.58
CA PRO A 8 -14.45 14.85 -12.05
C PRO A 8 -14.17 15.09 -10.56
N HIS A 9 -13.57 14.13 -9.85
CA HIS A 9 -13.22 14.23 -8.43
C HIS A 9 -11.70 14.22 -8.19
N ALA A 10 -10.90 14.56 -9.20
CA ALA A 10 -9.44 14.59 -9.07
C ALA A 10 -8.98 15.60 -8.02
N TRP A 11 -8.04 15.18 -7.16
CA TRP A 11 -7.40 16.05 -6.16
C TRP A 11 -6.61 17.20 -6.78
N THR A 12 -6.18 17.05 -8.05
CA THR A 12 -5.51 18.11 -8.82
C THR A 12 -6.37 19.35 -9.05
N LYS A 13 -7.68 19.29 -8.77
CA LYS A 13 -8.56 20.46 -8.78
C LYS A 13 -8.25 21.49 -7.68
N ILE A 14 -7.61 21.07 -6.60
CA ILE A 14 -7.33 21.93 -5.43
C ILE A 14 -5.85 21.91 -4.99
N ALA A 15 -5.03 21.03 -5.57
CA ALA A 15 -3.63 20.86 -5.19
C ALA A 15 -2.74 20.54 -6.40
N ASN A 16 -1.45 20.89 -6.30
CA ASN A 16 -0.41 20.36 -7.18
C ASN A 16 0.10 19.05 -6.57
N ILE A 17 0.21 17.99 -7.37
CA ILE A 17 0.53 16.65 -6.86
C ILE A 17 1.79 16.13 -7.53
N ILE A 18 2.71 15.63 -6.72
CA ILE A 18 3.87 14.85 -7.17
C ILE A 18 3.54 13.38 -6.93
N PHE A 19 3.43 12.60 -8.00
CA PHE A 19 3.36 11.13 -7.91
C PHE A 19 4.78 10.59 -8.02
N LEU A 20 5.29 10.04 -6.92
CA LEU A 20 6.66 9.55 -6.82
C LEU A 20 6.68 8.02 -6.85
N ASP A 21 7.36 7.46 -7.85
CA ASP A 21 7.74 6.05 -7.83
C ASP A 21 8.86 5.86 -6.81
N GLN A 22 8.56 5.20 -5.69
CA GLN A 22 9.51 4.91 -4.62
C GLN A 22 9.21 3.52 -4.02
N PRO A 23 10.21 2.79 -3.49
CA PRO A 23 11.65 3.10 -3.48
C PRO A 23 12.34 2.84 -4.83
N VAL A 24 13.68 2.82 -4.83
CA VAL A 24 14.47 2.35 -5.98
C VAL A 24 13.99 0.96 -6.42
N ASN A 25 13.83 0.76 -7.74
CA ASN A 25 13.24 -0.42 -8.39
C ASN A 25 11.70 -0.46 -8.43
N THR A 26 11.00 0.57 -7.93
CA THR A 26 9.55 0.72 -8.12
C THR A 26 9.26 1.51 -9.40
N GLY A 27 8.33 1.00 -10.23
CA GLY A 27 7.88 1.68 -11.45
C GLY A 27 9.02 2.04 -12.40
N PHE A 28 9.25 3.34 -12.61
CA PHE A 28 10.34 3.88 -13.42
C PHE A 28 11.59 4.27 -12.62
N SER A 29 11.57 4.15 -11.28
CA SER A 29 12.69 4.52 -10.43
C SER A 29 13.80 3.47 -10.44
N TYR A 30 15.03 3.93 -10.61
CA TYR A 30 16.22 3.08 -10.69
C TYR A 30 17.42 3.75 -10.01
N ALA A 31 18.43 2.95 -9.68
CA ALA A 31 19.74 3.44 -9.29
C ALA A 31 20.81 3.00 -10.29
N THR A 32 21.86 3.81 -10.41
CA THR A 32 23.05 3.50 -11.24
C THR A 32 24.11 2.70 -10.48
N ASN A 33 23.99 2.60 -9.16
CA ASN A 33 24.87 1.84 -8.28
C ASN A 33 24.08 0.68 -7.66
N SER A 34 24.63 -0.53 -7.72
CA SER A 34 24.03 -1.74 -7.16
C SER A 34 23.83 -1.66 -5.64
N VAL A 35 24.65 -0.88 -4.92
CA VAL A 35 24.51 -0.70 -3.47
C VAL A 35 23.22 0.02 -3.11
N ALA A 36 22.79 0.99 -3.91
CA ALA A 36 21.56 1.77 -3.67
C ALA A 36 20.28 0.98 -3.91
N TYR A 37 20.37 -0.25 -4.42
CA TYR A 37 19.24 -1.16 -4.42
C TYR A 37 19.00 -1.76 -3.04
N LYS A 38 19.99 -1.74 -2.12
CA LYS A 38 19.88 -2.22 -0.75
C LYS A 38 19.60 -1.07 0.21
N TYR A 39 18.42 -1.07 0.83
CA TYR A 39 17.96 0.00 1.70
C TYR A 39 17.05 -0.54 2.82
N THR A 40 16.99 0.20 3.92
CA THR A 40 16.00 0.00 4.99
C THR A 40 14.79 0.91 4.80
N ASP A 41 13.73 0.72 5.62
CA ASP A 41 12.55 1.62 5.63
C ASP A 41 12.96 3.08 5.89
N VAL A 42 13.97 3.29 6.74
CA VAL A 42 14.45 4.65 7.03
C VAL A 42 15.23 5.23 5.84
N GLN A 43 16.09 4.42 5.21
CA GLN A 43 16.92 4.88 4.09
C GLN A 43 16.09 5.23 2.85
N GLU A 44 15.03 4.48 2.53
CA GLU A 44 14.14 4.89 1.44
C GLU A 44 13.46 6.23 1.73
N CYS A 45 13.06 6.47 2.98
CA CYS A 45 12.44 7.72 3.39
C CYS A 45 13.43 8.90 3.33
N GLU A 46 14.72 8.66 3.62
CA GLU A 46 15.80 9.64 3.44
C GLU A 46 15.96 10.03 1.97
N TYR A 47 15.87 9.07 1.05
CA TYR A 47 15.90 9.34 -0.39
C TYR A 47 14.72 10.18 -0.85
N VAL A 48 13.53 10.03 -0.24
CA VAL A 48 12.38 10.89 -0.52
C VAL A 48 12.60 12.33 -0.06
N ASP A 49 13.15 12.56 1.15
CA ASP A 49 13.51 13.92 1.61
C ASP A 49 14.59 14.55 0.70
N GLU A 50 15.58 13.77 0.28
CA GLU A 50 16.61 14.23 -0.67
C GLU A 50 16.00 14.59 -2.04
N PHE A 51 15.14 13.73 -2.59
CA PHE A 51 14.42 13.98 -3.83
C PHE A 51 13.61 15.27 -3.75
N LEU A 52 12.80 15.43 -2.70
CA LEU A 52 11.93 16.60 -2.53
C LEU A 52 12.74 17.90 -2.52
N ARG A 53 13.85 17.93 -1.79
CA ARG A 53 14.70 19.12 -1.68
C ARG A 53 15.41 19.45 -2.98
N LYS A 54 15.87 18.45 -3.73
CA LYS A 54 16.40 18.65 -5.09
C LYS A 54 15.31 19.18 -6.03
N TRP A 55 14.12 18.58 -5.98
CA TRP A 55 12.99 19.02 -6.80
C TRP A 55 12.59 20.48 -6.50
N LEU A 56 12.58 20.89 -5.22
CA LEU A 56 12.30 22.28 -4.84
C LEU A 56 13.41 23.27 -5.25
N ASN A 57 14.67 22.84 -5.30
CA ASN A 57 15.75 23.66 -5.87
C ASN A 57 15.55 23.91 -7.37
N ASP A 58 15.12 22.89 -8.10
CA ASP A 58 14.83 22.99 -9.54
C ASP A 58 13.49 23.72 -9.81
N HIS A 59 12.60 23.76 -8.83
CA HIS A 59 11.26 24.37 -8.93
C HIS A 59 10.97 25.33 -7.76
N PRO A 60 11.75 26.43 -7.61
CA PRO A 60 11.71 27.30 -6.44
C PRO A 60 10.36 28.01 -6.24
N GLN A 61 9.54 28.14 -7.29
CA GLN A 61 8.20 28.71 -7.23
C GLN A 61 7.25 27.93 -6.29
N PHE A 62 7.55 26.66 -5.98
CA PHE A 62 6.74 25.84 -5.07
C PHE A 62 7.21 25.88 -3.62
N ILE A 63 8.36 26.49 -3.28
CA ILE A 63 8.93 26.48 -1.92
C ILE A 63 7.94 27.07 -0.90
N SER A 64 7.24 28.15 -1.27
CA SER A 64 6.28 28.81 -0.37
C SER A 64 4.95 28.06 -0.23
N ASN A 65 4.67 27.05 -1.07
CA ASN A 65 3.38 26.37 -1.04
C ASN A 65 3.25 25.47 0.19
N PRO A 66 2.08 25.45 0.85
CA PRO A 66 1.73 24.42 1.82
C PRO A 66 2.02 23.02 1.29
N PHE A 67 2.91 22.30 1.96
CA PHE A 67 3.31 20.95 1.58
C PHE A 67 2.71 19.91 2.51
N TYR A 68 2.12 18.87 1.92
CA TYR A 68 1.59 17.72 2.64
C TYR A 68 2.19 16.45 2.05
N VAL A 69 2.52 15.51 2.93
CA VAL A 69 2.97 14.17 2.53
C VAL A 69 1.74 13.26 2.54
N SER A 70 1.47 12.49 1.49
CA SER A 70 0.30 11.60 1.47
C SER A 70 0.58 10.25 0.83
N GLY A 71 -0.07 9.20 1.35
CA GLY A 71 0.04 7.85 0.82
C GLY A 71 -1.08 6.93 1.28
N ASN A 72 -1.06 5.69 0.82
CA ASN A 72 -2.02 4.65 1.20
C ASN A 72 -1.37 3.27 1.36
N SER A 73 -2.05 2.34 2.04
CA SER A 73 -1.55 0.97 2.25
C SER A 73 -0.22 0.96 3.00
N TYR A 74 0.83 0.34 2.44
CA TYR A 74 2.13 0.25 3.09
C TYR A 74 2.78 1.62 3.36
N ALA A 75 2.40 2.66 2.59
CA ALA A 75 2.84 4.03 2.87
C ALA A 75 2.38 4.55 4.26
N GLY A 76 1.47 3.84 4.95
CA GLY A 76 1.22 4.08 6.37
C GLY A 76 2.49 4.02 7.24
N MET A 77 3.46 3.19 6.86
CA MET A 77 4.78 3.11 7.50
C MET A 77 5.68 4.28 7.06
N ASP A 78 5.74 4.57 5.77
CA ASP A 78 6.69 5.51 5.18
C ASP A 78 6.35 6.98 5.52
N ILE A 79 5.06 7.34 5.42
CA ILE A 79 4.61 8.74 5.45
C ILE A 79 4.96 9.44 6.79
N PRO A 80 4.76 8.83 7.98
CA PRO A 80 5.21 9.41 9.23
C PRO A 80 6.74 9.57 9.31
N ILE A 81 7.50 8.61 8.76
CA ILE A 81 8.97 8.67 8.76
C ILE A 81 9.45 9.80 7.85
N ILE A 82 8.95 9.88 6.61
CA ILE A 82 9.24 10.95 5.64
C ILE A 82 8.91 12.32 6.25
N THR A 83 7.72 12.46 6.83
CA THR A 83 7.28 13.72 7.45
C THR A 83 8.21 14.14 8.58
N GLN A 84 8.65 13.18 9.41
CA GLN A 84 9.59 13.45 10.49
C GLN A 84 10.98 13.83 9.97
N LEU A 85 11.47 13.20 8.91
CA LEU A 85 12.75 13.55 8.26
C LEU A 85 12.71 14.97 7.70
N ILE A 86 11.64 15.36 7.01
CA ILE A 86 11.44 16.72 6.50
C ILE A 86 11.43 17.72 7.65
N SER A 87 10.65 17.45 8.72
CA SER A 87 10.57 18.29 9.90
C SER A 87 11.94 18.49 10.56
N ASN A 88 12.67 17.40 10.79
CA ASN A 88 14.01 17.44 11.39
C ASN A 88 15.01 18.17 10.47
N GLY A 89 14.94 17.96 9.16
CA GLY A 89 15.75 18.66 8.18
C GLY A 89 15.51 20.17 8.21
N ASN A 90 14.25 20.62 8.34
CA ASN A 90 13.93 22.03 8.49
C ASN A 90 14.51 22.63 9.79
N ILE A 91 14.38 21.91 10.92
CA ILE A 91 14.97 22.33 12.21
C ILE A 91 16.50 22.44 12.12
N ALA A 92 17.12 21.51 11.39
CA ALA A 92 18.56 21.51 11.15
C ALA A 92 19.04 22.54 10.11
N GLY A 93 18.13 23.32 9.50
CA GLY A 93 18.48 24.30 8.46
C GLY A 93 18.91 23.66 7.13
N LYS A 94 18.45 22.44 6.82
CA LYS A 94 18.65 21.83 5.51
C LYS A 94 17.83 22.62 4.48
N GLU A 95 18.49 23.17 3.47
CA GLU A 95 17.84 23.96 2.41
C GLU A 95 17.50 23.09 1.18
N PRO A 96 16.45 23.45 0.41
CA PRO A 96 15.48 24.50 0.69
C PRO A 96 14.55 24.08 1.82
N LEU A 97 14.19 25.02 2.71
CA LEU A 97 13.18 24.75 3.74
C LEU A 97 11.83 24.37 3.11
N VAL A 98 11.25 23.26 3.59
CA VAL A 98 9.95 22.79 3.11
C VAL A 98 8.85 23.42 3.95
N ASN A 99 7.86 24.08 3.34
CA ASN A 99 6.68 24.60 4.05
C ASN A 99 5.70 23.47 4.44
N LEU A 100 6.18 22.53 5.28
CA LEU A 100 5.46 21.33 5.71
C LEU A 100 4.31 21.68 6.66
N GLN A 101 3.10 21.25 6.32
CA GLN A 101 1.87 21.53 7.06
C GLN A 101 1.25 20.30 7.73
N GLY A 102 1.55 19.10 7.24
CA GLY A 102 0.95 17.88 7.74
C GLY A 102 1.05 16.72 6.76
N TYR A 103 0.28 15.67 7.03
CA TYR A 103 0.28 14.46 6.23
C TYR A 103 -1.07 13.75 6.22
N LEU A 104 -1.31 12.91 5.21
CA LEU A 104 -2.57 12.19 5.02
C LEU A 104 -2.30 10.72 4.71
N ILE A 105 -3.02 9.82 5.35
CA ILE A 105 -2.83 8.37 5.17
C ILE A 105 -4.19 7.71 4.98
N GLY A 106 -4.36 7.06 3.84
CA GLY A 106 -5.56 6.28 3.51
C GLY A 106 -5.31 4.79 3.67
N ASN A 107 -6.09 4.08 4.48
CA ASN A 107 -5.96 2.62 4.66
C ASN A 107 -4.50 2.22 4.92
N GLY A 108 -3.85 2.84 5.90
CA GLY A 108 -2.40 2.73 6.10
C GLY A 108 -1.98 1.74 7.19
N VAL A 109 -1.08 0.81 6.84
CA VAL A 109 -0.45 -0.10 7.81
C VAL A 109 0.41 0.72 8.77
N THR A 110 0.30 0.48 10.08
CA THR A 110 0.98 1.30 11.11
C THR A 110 1.83 0.47 12.07
N ILE A 111 1.47 -0.80 12.26
CA ILE A 111 2.19 -1.78 13.07
C ILE A 111 2.27 -3.10 12.30
N TYR A 112 3.44 -3.42 11.76
CA TYR A 112 3.65 -4.61 10.93
C TYR A 112 4.54 -5.67 11.62
N PRO A 113 4.15 -6.96 11.65
CA PRO A 113 2.96 -7.56 11.03
C PRO A 113 1.71 -7.61 11.92
N GLN A 114 1.74 -7.01 13.12
CA GLN A 114 0.67 -7.19 14.13
C GLN A 114 -0.72 -6.75 13.65
N ASP A 115 -0.82 -5.77 12.76
CA ASP A 115 -2.08 -5.31 12.18
C ASP A 115 -2.84 -6.42 11.42
N GLU A 116 -2.16 -7.46 10.93
CA GLU A 116 -2.82 -8.62 10.28
C GLU A 116 -3.76 -9.39 11.22
N ASN A 117 -3.61 -9.24 12.54
CA ASN A 117 -4.52 -9.86 13.52
C ASN A 117 -5.97 -9.30 13.40
N TYR A 118 -6.17 -8.11 12.82
CA TYR A 118 -7.50 -7.53 12.63
C TYR A 118 -8.29 -8.15 11.48
N HIS A 119 -7.66 -8.93 10.59
CA HIS A 119 -8.34 -9.59 9.46
C HIS A 119 -9.50 -10.49 9.93
N ILE A 120 -9.32 -11.20 11.04
CA ILE A 120 -10.35 -12.11 11.58
C ILE A 120 -11.53 -11.34 12.15
N VAL A 121 -11.26 -10.28 12.93
CA VAL A 121 -12.30 -9.41 13.51
C VAL A 121 -13.07 -8.70 12.41
N PHE A 122 -12.37 -8.20 11.39
CA PHE A 122 -12.98 -7.59 10.22
C PHE A 122 -13.89 -8.57 9.47
N CYS A 123 -13.39 -9.78 9.16
CA CYS A 123 -14.18 -10.79 8.48
C CYS A 123 -15.43 -11.18 9.26
N HIS A 124 -15.34 -11.30 10.58
CA HIS A 124 -16.50 -11.56 11.42
C HIS A 124 -17.50 -10.41 11.37
N GLY A 125 -17.04 -9.17 11.54
CA GLY A 125 -17.89 -7.97 11.48
C GLY A 125 -18.58 -7.76 10.12
N MET A 126 -17.94 -8.20 9.03
CA MET A 126 -18.50 -8.14 7.68
C MET A 126 -19.34 -9.38 7.31
N GLY A 127 -19.52 -10.35 8.23
CA GLY A 127 -20.30 -11.57 7.99
C GLY A 127 -19.64 -12.55 7.01
N LEU A 128 -18.32 -12.47 6.83
CA LEU A 128 -17.54 -13.30 5.90
C LEU A 128 -17.13 -14.66 6.50
N ILE A 129 -17.21 -14.78 7.84
CA ILE A 129 -17.00 -16.02 8.59
C ILE A 129 -18.10 -16.22 9.63
N SER A 130 -18.33 -17.46 10.05
CA SER A 130 -19.36 -17.77 11.04
C SER A 130 -18.94 -17.41 12.47
N ASP A 131 -19.92 -17.19 13.34
CA ASP A 131 -19.72 -16.95 14.77
C ASP A 131 -18.96 -18.10 15.45
N GLU A 132 -19.22 -19.34 15.05
CA GLU A 132 -18.56 -20.53 15.61
C GLU A 132 -17.07 -20.53 15.28
N LEU A 133 -16.70 -20.22 14.04
CA LEU A 133 -15.30 -20.14 13.63
C LEU A 133 -14.60 -18.99 14.35
N TYR A 134 -15.24 -17.81 14.41
CA TYR A 134 -14.69 -16.66 15.13
C TYR A 134 -14.44 -16.95 16.61
N LYS A 135 -15.42 -17.51 17.33
CA LYS A 135 -15.26 -17.88 18.76
C LYS A 135 -14.20 -18.97 18.96
N SER A 136 -14.06 -19.90 18.01
CA SER A 136 -13.01 -20.92 18.08
C SER A 136 -11.62 -20.30 17.91
N LEU A 137 -11.45 -19.41 16.92
CA LEU A 137 -10.22 -18.64 16.69
C LEU A 137 -9.83 -17.83 17.92
N GLU A 138 -10.76 -17.03 18.47
CA GLU A 138 -10.50 -16.22 19.65
C GLU A 138 -10.04 -17.08 20.84
N LYS A 139 -10.74 -18.18 21.10
CA LYS A 139 -10.43 -19.10 22.20
C LYS A 139 -9.08 -19.81 22.03
N ASN A 140 -8.79 -20.31 20.82
CA ASN A 140 -7.63 -21.16 20.58
C ASN A 140 -6.36 -20.37 20.27
N CYS A 141 -6.50 -19.20 19.63
CA CYS A 141 -5.37 -18.34 19.23
C CYS A 141 -5.13 -17.16 20.16
N ARG A 142 -6.10 -16.77 21.00
CA ARG A 142 -5.98 -15.70 22.01
C ARG A 142 -5.55 -14.35 21.42
N GLY A 143 -6.05 -14.03 20.23
CA GLY A 143 -5.76 -12.78 19.53
C GLY A 143 -4.43 -12.72 18.80
N GLU A 144 -3.62 -13.80 18.81
CA GLU A 144 -2.36 -13.89 18.07
C GLU A 144 -2.47 -14.89 16.91
N TYR A 145 -2.52 -14.35 15.69
CA TYR A 145 -2.76 -15.12 14.46
C TYR A 145 -1.59 -15.05 13.47
N THR A 146 -0.65 -14.13 13.66
CA THR A 146 0.55 -13.99 12.82
C THR A 146 1.68 -14.92 13.25
N SER A 147 1.81 -15.15 14.55
CA SER A 147 2.89 -15.93 15.17
C SER A 147 2.35 -17.15 15.92
N ILE A 148 1.64 -18.02 15.20
CA ILE A 148 1.02 -19.22 15.79
C ILE A 148 2.11 -20.20 16.24
N HIS A 149 2.15 -20.48 17.55
CA HIS A 149 3.10 -21.42 18.12
C HIS A 149 2.93 -22.84 17.50
N PRO A 150 4.01 -23.53 17.08
CA PRO A 150 3.92 -24.82 16.38
C PRO A 150 3.10 -25.90 17.11
N ASN A 151 3.16 -25.91 18.44
CA ASN A 151 2.41 -26.86 19.27
C ASN A 151 0.91 -26.52 19.43
N ASN A 152 0.46 -25.33 19.03
CA ASN A 152 -0.95 -24.93 19.09
C ASN A 152 -1.70 -25.38 17.83
N THR A 153 -1.86 -26.69 17.70
CA THR A 153 -2.50 -27.33 16.53
C THR A 153 -3.95 -26.91 16.35
N ARG A 154 -4.66 -26.57 17.44
CA ARG A 154 -6.04 -26.08 17.39
C ARG A 154 -6.11 -24.72 16.70
N CYS A 155 -5.31 -23.75 17.15
CA CYS A 155 -5.24 -22.45 16.49
C CYS A 155 -4.80 -22.58 15.02
N ALA A 156 -3.78 -23.40 14.75
CA ALA A 156 -3.30 -23.62 13.38
C ALA A 156 -4.39 -24.19 12.46
N ASN A 157 -5.24 -25.11 12.96
CA ASN A 157 -6.35 -25.66 12.19
C ASN A 157 -7.47 -24.62 11.97
N ASP A 158 -7.83 -23.87 13.01
CA ASP A 158 -8.85 -22.82 12.89
C ASP A 158 -8.40 -21.71 11.92
N PHE A 159 -7.14 -21.30 11.99
CA PHE A 159 -6.57 -20.32 11.07
C PHE A 159 -6.51 -20.84 9.63
N ARG A 160 -6.24 -22.13 9.43
CA ARG A 160 -6.33 -22.75 8.11
C ARG A 160 -7.76 -22.73 7.56
N ASN A 161 -8.75 -23.02 8.40
CA ASN A 161 -10.16 -22.93 8.02
C ASN A 161 -10.54 -21.49 7.65
N PHE A 162 -10.10 -20.51 8.44
CA PHE A 162 -10.26 -19.10 8.13
C PHE A 162 -9.71 -18.75 6.73
N LYS A 163 -8.44 -19.07 6.47
CA LYS A 163 -7.81 -18.84 5.15
C LYS A 163 -8.57 -19.54 4.02
N GLN A 164 -9.09 -20.74 4.25
CA GLN A 164 -9.88 -21.46 3.24
C GLN A 164 -11.21 -20.76 2.94
N MET A 165 -11.90 -20.24 3.95
CA MET A 165 -13.17 -19.52 3.78
C MET A 165 -12.96 -18.17 3.08
N THR A 166 -11.83 -17.49 3.35
CA THR A 166 -11.56 -16.15 2.81
C THR A 166 -10.76 -16.14 1.50
N ARG A 167 -10.34 -17.31 0.99
CA ARG A 167 -9.42 -17.43 -0.17
C ARG A 167 -9.87 -16.72 -1.46
N ASN A 168 -11.18 -16.59 -1.68
CA ASN A 168 -11.76 -16.02 -2.89
C ASN A 168 -12.44 -14.66 -2.62
N ILE A 169 -12.07 -13.99 -1.54
CA ILE A 169 -12.53 -12.64 -1.22
C ILE A 169 -11.55 -11.65 -1.84
N ASN A 170 -12.08 -10.61 -2.47
CA ASN A 170 -11.26 -9.51 -2.94
C ASN A 170 -10.76 -8.72 -1.72
N VAL A 171 -9.46 -8.85 -1.44
CA VAL A 171 -8.81 -8.24 -0.27
C VAL A 171 -8.77 -6.71 -0.32
N GLU A 172 -8.78 -6.11 -1.51
CA GLU A 172 -8.80 -4.64 -1.66
C GLU A 172 -10.21 -4.07 -1.45
N HIS A 173 -11.25 -4.86 -1.72
CA HIS A 173 -12.64 -4.44 -1.51
C HIS A 173 -13.59 -5.64 -1.47
N VAL A 174 -14.12 -5.98 -0.30
CA VAL A 174 -14.87 -7.24 -0.09
C VAL A 174 -16.19 -7.40 -0.86
N LEU A 175 -16.75 -6.31 -1.38
CA LEU A 175 -17.96 -6.34 -2.22
C LEU A 175 -17.65 -6.51 -3.72
N LYS A 176 -16.37 -6.45 -4.11
CA LYS A 176 -15.93 -6.60 -5.49
C LYS A 176 -15.60 -8.05 -5.80
N PRO A 177 -15.74 -8.48 -7.07
CA PRO A 177 -15.32 -9.82 -7.47
C PRO A 177 -13.82 -10.02 -7.20
N PHE A 178 -13.45 -11.23 -6.82
CA PHE A 178 -12.06 -11.65 -6.78
C PHE A 178 -11.55 -11.86 -8.21
N CYS A 179 -10.50 -11.14 -8.57
CA CYS A 179 -9.83 -11.25 -9.87
C CYS A 179 -8.39 -11.68 -9.64
N THR A 180 -7.89 -12.65 -10.41
CA THR A 180 -6.51 -13.11 -10.30
C THR A 180 -5.57 -12.06 -10.89
N ASN A 181 -4.59 -11.61 -10.10
CA ASN A 181 -3.58 -10.65 -10.56
C ASN A 181 -2.67 -11.30 -11.61
N ASP A 182 -2.61 -10.71 -12.80
CA ASP A 182 -1.72 -11.10 -13.93
C ASP A 182 -0.32 -10.46 -13.85
N ASP A 183 0.10 -10.02 -12.65
CA ASP A 183 1.34 -9.25 -12.45
C ASP A 183 2.64 -10.06 -12.62
N ASP A 184 2.57 -11.35 -12.98
CA ASP A 184 3.74 -12.18 -13.29
C ASP A 184 3.89 -12.40 -14.82
N PRO A 185 4.91 -11.79 -15.46
CA PRO A 185 5.22 -12.03 -16.88
C PRO A 185 5.46 -13.51 -17.22
N LYS A 186 5.88 -14.34 -16.26
CA LYS A 186 6.16 -15.77 -16.48
C LYS A 186 4.90 -16.62 -16.68
N LYS A 187 3.73 -16.15 -16.27
CA LYS A 187 2.46 -16.88 -16.47
C LYS A 187 1.89 -16.75 -17.89
N ILE A 188 2.26 -15.72 -18.63
CA ILE A 188 1.76 -15.49 -20.00
C ILE A 188 2.25 -16.60 -20.96
N TYR A 189 3.42 -17.20 -20.71
CA TYR A 189 3.97 -18.28 -21.53
C TYR A 189 3.43 -19.69 -21.19
N GLN A 190 2.65 -19.86 -20.13
CA GLN A 190 2.04 -21.16 -19.80
C GLN A 190 0.64 -21.36 -20.41
N MET A 191 0.08 -20.32 -21.05
CA MET A 191 -1.27 -20.37 -21.65
C MET A 191 -1.37 -21.15 -22.98
N THR A 192 -0.30 -21.81 -23.44
CA THR A 192 -0.33 -22.63 -24.66
C THR A 192 -0.28 -24.14 -24.42
N GLY A 193 -0.33 -24.62 -23.17
CA GLY A 193 0.08 -26.00 -22.86
C GLY A 193 -0.91 -26.93 -22.17
N GLU A 194 -2.05 -26.50 -21.63
CA GLU A 194 -2.90 -27.38 -20.82
C GLU A 194 -4.29 -27.62 -21.41
N ARG A 195 -4.60 -28.91 -21.60
CA ARG A 195 -5.82 -29.46 -22.20
C ARG A 195 -7.04 -28.97 -21.43
N ARG A 196 -7.82 -28.07 -22.05
CA ARG A 196 -9.17 -27.72 -21.60
C ARG A 196 -10.08 -28.96 -21.71
N LEU A 197 -10.65 -29.37 -20.58
CA LEU A 197 -11.80 -30.27 -20.56
C LEU A 197 -12.96 -29.61 -21.32
N LEU A 198 -13.61 -30.39 -22.19
CA LEU A 198 -14.61 -29.93 -23.16
C LEU A 198 -15.91 -29.36 -22.52
N ASP A 199 -16.09 -29.47 -21.21
CA ASP A 199 -17.27 -28.96 -20.49
C ASP A 199 -17.22 -27.46 -20.16
N ASP A 200 -16.04 -26.83 -20.14
CA ASP A 200 -15.91 -25.39 -19.81
C ASP A 200 -16.36 -24.47 -20.97
N LYS A 201 -16.60 -25.03 -22.15
CA LYS A 201 -16.89 -24.24 -23.37
C LYS A 201 -18.34 -23.77 -23.45
N LEU A 202 -19.26 -24.36 -22.67
CA LEU A 202 -20.65 -23.91 -22.63
C LEU A 202 -20.89 -22.86 -21.53
N ILE A 203 -20.08 -22.84 -20.47
CA ILE A 203 -20.25 -21.93 -19.33
C ILE A 203 -19.59 -20.57 -19.59
N SER A 204 -18.60 -20.51 -20.48
CA SER A 204 -17.88 -19.27 -20.81
C SER A 204 -18.65 -18.29 -21.72
N LEU A 205 -19.79 -18.70 -22.30
CA LEU A 205 -20.56 -17.86 -23.22
C LEU A 205 -21.64 -16.99 -22.55
N GLN A 206 -21.77 -17.04 -21.22
CA GLN A 206 -22.79 -16.27 -20.47
C GLN A 206 -22.27 -15.54 -19.22
N ARG A 207 -20.97 -15.61 -18.91
CA ARG A 207 -20.41 -14.73 -17.88
C ARG A 207 -19.96 -13.44 -18.55
N GLU A 208 -20.71 -12.35 -18.32
CA GLU A 208 -20.09 -11.03 -18.31
C GLU A 208 -18.81 -11.17 -17.47
N ASP A 209 -17.64 -11.01 -18.10
CA ASP A 209 -16.37 -11.10 -17.39
C ASP A 209 -16.33 -9.94 -16.39
N LYS A 210 -16.75 -10.21 -15.13
CA LYS A 210 -16.75 -9.20 -14.06
C LYS A 210 -15.35 -8.67 -13.72
N CYS A 211 -14.31 -9.26 -14.33
CA CYS A 211 -12.91 -8.86 -14.27
C CYS A 211 -12.36 -8.31 -15.60
N ASP A 212 -13.16 -8.20 -16.68
CA ASP A 212 -12.70 -7.77 -18.02
C ASP A 212 -12.22 -6.31 -18.04
N SER A 213 -12.73 -5.50 -17.11
CA SER A 213 -12.30 -4.12 -16.89
C SER A 213 -11.17 -4.03 -15.85
N ASP A 214 -10.20 -4.95 -15.87
CA ASP A 214 -9.06 -4.86 -14.94
C ASP A 214 -8.18 -3.67 -15.35
N TRP A 215 -8.37 -2.54 -14.66
CA TRP A 215 -7.59 -1.32 -14.82
C TRP A 215 -6.09 -1.58 -14.68
N ARG A 216 -5.67 -2.65 -13.97
CA ARG A 216 -4.26 -3.07 -13.86
C ARG A 216 -3.67 -3.42 -15.23
N LYS A 217 -4.42 -4.13 -16.08
CA LYS A 217 -3.98 -4.47 -17.45
C LYS A 217 -3.83 -3.21 -18.30
N HIS A 218 -4.82 -2.33 -18.24
CA HIS A 218 -4.81 -1.06 -18.96
C HIS A 218 -3.60 -0.21 -18.56
N MET A 219 -3.33 -0.08 -17.27
CA MET A 219 -2.17 0.64 -16.74
C MET A 219 -0.85 0.02 -17.21
N ARG A 220 -0.72 -1.31 -17.16
CA ARG A 220 0.48 -2.00 -17.65
C ARG A 220 0.69 -1.77 -19.15
N TYR A 221 -0.36 -1.84 -19.97
CA TYR A 221 -0.24 -1.54 -21.40
C TYR A 221 0.16 -0.10 -21.66
N TRP A 222 -0.42 0.85 -20.93
CA TRP A 222 -0.08 2.25 -21.06
C TRP A 222 1.36 2.56 -20.64
N ALA A 223 1.79 2.12 -19.47
CA ALA A 223 3.14 2.43 -18.95
C ALA A 223 4.28 1.75 -19.74
N ASN A 224 3.97 0.68 -20.48
CA ASN A 224 4.94 -0.02 -21.33
C ASN A 224 4.88 0.39 -22.81
N ASP A 225 4.01 1.33 -23.17
CA ASP A 225 3.96 1.87 -24.52
C ASP A 225 5.19 2.78 -24.77
N PRO A 226 5.97 2.57 -25.85
CA PRO A 226 7.17 3.36 -26.12
C PRO A 226 6.92 4.86 -26.30
N GLU A 227 5.77 5.24 -26.90
CA GLU A 227 5.42 6.66 -27.09
C GLU A 227 5.08 7.31 -25.75
N VAL A 228 4.42 6.56 -24.85
CA VAL A 228 4.15 7.01 -23.48
C VAL A 228 5.44 7.20 -22.69
N GLN A 229 6.35 6.22 -22.74
CA GLN A 229 7.64 6.32 -22.04
C GLN A 229 8.47 7.50 -22.56
N GLU A 230 8.44 7.76 -23.86
CA GLU A 230 9.10 8.93 -24.45
C GLU A 230 8.49 10.25 -23.97
N ALA A 231 7.15 10.34 -23.94
CA ALA A 231 6.43 11.51 -23.44
C ALA A 231 6.66 11.77 -21.94
N LEU A 232 6.86 10.72 -21.15
CA LEU A 232 7.22 10.79 -19.73
C LEU A 232 8.74 10.98 -19.50
N HIS A 233 9.53 11.06 -20.56
CA HIS A 233 10.99 11.17 -20.50
C HIS A 233 11.68 10.03 -19.73
N VAL A 234 11.11 8.82 -19.81
CA VAL A 234 11.69 7.61 -19.21
C VAL A 234 13.00 7.26 -19.92
N ARG A 235 14.04 6.96 -19.13
CA ARG A 235 15.36 6.63 -19.68
C ARG A 235 15.35 5.25 -20.36
N LYS A 236 15.55 5.26 -21.68
CA LYS A 236 15.59 4.04 -22.51
C LYS A 236 16.72 3.09 -22.05
N GLY A 237 16.42 1.80 -22.00
CA GLY A 237 17.39 0.73 -21.74
C GLY A 237 17.75 0.46 -20.27
N ILE A 238 17.10 1.13 -19.31
CA ILE A 238 17.32 0.87 -17.87
C ILE A 238 16.26 -0.04 -17.28
N ILE A 239 14.98 0.27 -17.52
CA ILE A 239 13.84 -0.54 -17.09
C ILE A 239 13.33 -1.30 -18.31
N GLU A 240 13.39 -2.64 -18.27
CA GLU A 240 12.93 -3.50 -19.37
C GLU A 240 11.41 -3.45 -19.55
N SER A 241 10.67 -3.50 -18.45
CA SER A 241 9.21 -3.43 -18.41
C SER A 241 8.79 -2.76 -17.11
N TRP A 242 7.92 -1.77 -17.22
CA TRP A 242 7.20 -1.21 -16.09
C TRP A 242 6.24 -2.26 -15.53
N ILE A 243 6.25 -2.42 -14.21
CA ILE A 243 5.29 -3.27 -13.50
C ILE A 243 4.75 -2.51 -12.28
N LYS A 244 3.48 -2.75 -11.96
CA LYS A 244 2.77 -2.02 -10.90
C LYS A 244 3.39 -2.23 -9.52
N CYS A 245 3.58 -3.50 -9.13
CA CYS A 245 4.09 -3.87 -7.82
C CYS A 245 5.18 -4.94 -7.98
N ARG A 246 6.43 -4.56 -7.67
CA ARG A 246 7.57 -5.48 -7.60
C ARG A 246 7.58 -6.23 -6.26
N ARG A 247 6.99 -7.42 -6.23
CA ARG A 247 6.98 -8.27 -5.01
C ARG A 247 8.36 -8.86 -4.68
N ASP A 248 9.26 -8.91 -5.65
CA ASP A 248 10.63 -9.38 -5.46
C ASP A 248 11.52 -8.42 -4.65
N ILE A 249 11.11 -7.15 -4.50
CA ILE A 249 11.75 -6.20 -3.57
C ILE A 249 11.64 -6.73 -2.13
N SER A 250 10.47 -7.26 -1.76
CA SER A 250 10.16 -7.72 -0.40
C SER A 250 10.17 -9.24 -0.19
N GLU A 251 10.11 -10.07 -1.24
CA GLU A 251 9.93 -11.54 -1.07
C GLU A 251 10.86 -12.42 -1.95
N GLY A 252 11.93 -11.87 -2.53
CA GLY A 252 12.83 -12.60 -3.45
C GLY A 252 14.21 -12.98 -2.89
N PRO A 253 14.97 -13.87 -3.56
CA PRO A 253 16.39 -14.16 -3.23
C PRO A 253 17.33 -12.96 -3.44
N HIS A 254 16.82 -11.87 -4.02
CA HIS A 254 17.45 -10.56 -4.15
C HIS A 254 16.78 -9.52 -3.23
N HIS A 255 16.29 -9.93 -2.06
CA HIS A 255 15.68 -9.05 -1.06
C HIS A 255 16.67 -7.93 -0.72
N ASN A 256 16.40 -6.75 -1.25
CA ASN A 256 17.23 -5.59 -1.04
C ASN A 256 16.55 -4.58 -0.11
N TYR A 257 15.28 -4.79 0.23
CA TYR A 257 14.60 -4.04 1.29
C TYR A 257 14.83 -4.73 2.63
N THR A 258 15.23 -4.00 3.67
CA THR A 258 15.37 -4.56 5.02
C THR A 258 14.41 -3.85 5.97
N LEU A 259 13.41 -4.60 6.45
CA LEU A 259 12.50 -4.16 7.49
C LEU A 259 13.26 -3.96 8.81
N THR A 260 13.30 -2.72 9.26
CA THR A 260 13.93 -2.24 10.49
C THR A 260 12.95 -1.52 11.41
N VAL A 261 11.84 -1.02 10.87
CA VAL A 261 10.77 -0.34 11.59
C VAL A 261 9.50 -1.17 11.52
N HIS A 262 9.00 -1.59 12.68
CA HIS A 262 7.79 -2.41 12.81
C HIS A 262 6.59 -1.65 13.37
N ASN A 263 6.81 -0.45 13.90
CA ASN A 263 5.79 0.35 14.55
C ASN A 263 6.08 1.83 14.34
N VAL A 264 5.17 2.54 13.66
CA VAL A 264 5.30 3.98 13.40
C VAL A 264 4.39 4.87 14.25
N VAL A 265 3.65 4.30 15.21
CA VAL A 265 2.87 5.07 16.21
C VAL A 265 3.74 6.12 16.94
N PRO A 266 5.01 5.84 17.32
CA PRO A 266 5.86 6.86 17.92
C PRO A 266 6.17 8.05 17.00
N TYR A 267 6.24 7.83 15.68
CA TYR A 267 6.43 8.91 14.70
C TYR A 267 5.19 9.80 14.63
N HIS A 268 3.99 9.19 14.61
CA HIS A 268 2.73 9.93 14.71
C HIS A 268 2.68 10.80 15.97
N ALA A 269 3.00 10.22 17.14
CA ALA A 269 3.02 10.94 18.42
C ALA A 269 3.97 12.14 18.39
N ASN A 270 5.19 11.95 17.88
CA ASN A 270 6.20 12.99 17.77
C ASN A 270 5.83 14.10 16.77
N LEU A 271 5.15 13.76 15.67
CA LEU A 271 4.69 14.76 14.71
C LEU A 271 3.56 15.60 15.28
N SER A 272 2.63 14.99 16.02
CA SER A 272 1.54 15.70 16.68
C SER A 272 2.04 16.67 17.75
N THR A 273 3.07 16.30 18.53
CA THR A 273 3.65 17.20 19.55
C THR A 273 4.37 18.42 18.93
N LYS A 274 4.79 18.31 17.67
CA LYS A 274 5.34 19.42 16.88
C LYS A 274 4.28 20.27 16.20
N GLY A 275 2.99 19.94 16.34
CA GLY A 275 1.87 20.69 15.77
C GLY A 275 1.54 20.36 14.31
N TYR A 276 2.09 19.28 13.74
CA TYR A 276 1.70 18.86 12.40
C TYR A 276 0.33 18.19 12.41
N ARG A 277 -0.53 18.58 11.47
CA ARG A 277 -1.85 17.98 11.31
C ARG A 277 -1.74 16.66 10.56
N SER A 278 -2.57 15.69 10.94
CA SER A 278 -2.71 14.44 10.21
C SER A 278 -4.18 14.15 9.90
N LEU A 279 -4.43 13.59 8.72
CA LEU A 279 -5.71 12.97 8.39
C LEU A 279 -5.49 11.48 8.14
N ILE A 280 -6.02 10.66 9.03
CA ILE A 280 -6.00 9.20 8.89
C ILE A 280 -7.42 8.75 8.54
N TYR A 281 -7.59 8.09 7.41
CA TYR A 281 -8.90 7.64 6.92
C TYR A 281 -8.80 6.21 6.39
N SER A 282 -9.89 5.45 6.51
CA SER A 282 -9.94 4.06 6.05
C SER A 282 -11.27 3.80 5.36
N GLY A 283 -11.22 3.14 4.20
CA GLY A 283 -12.39 2.53 3.58
C GLY A 283 -12.86 1.32 4.42
N ASP A 284 -14.14 1.29 4.77
CA ASP A 284 -14.75 0.26 5.64
C ASP A 284 -14.92 -1.11 4.97
N HIS A 285 -14.64 -1.22 3.67
CA HIS A 285 -14.69 -2.47 2.91
C HIS A 285 -13.30 -3.01 2.53
N ASP A 286 -12.23 -2.39 3.01
CA ASP A 286 -10.86 -2.85 2.80
C ASP A 286 -10.53 -3.98 3.78
N TYR A 287 -10.34 -5.17 3.25
CA TYR A 287 -9.92 -6.34 4.02
C TYR A 287 -8.41 -6.35 4.26
N MET A 288 -7.63 -5.75 3.34
CA MET A 288 -6.18 -5.76 3.38
C MET A 288 -5.67 -4.97 4.57
N VAL A 289 -6.25 -3.79 4.80
CA VAL A 289 -5.94 -2.89 5.89
C VAL A 289 -7.23 -2.52 6.64
N PRO A 290 -7.75 -3.40 7.51
CA PRO A 290 -9.03 -3.18 8.17
C PRO A 290 -9.05 -1.92 9.04
N PHE A 291 -10.11 -1.12 8.93
CA PHE A 291 -10.26 0.13 9.70
C PHE A 291 -10.16 -0.05 11.23
N GLN A 292 -10.43 -1.25 11.76
CA GLN A 292 -10.29 -1.56 13.18
C GLN A 292 -8.85 -1.42 13.67
N GLU A 293 -7.85 -1.72 12.84
CA GLU A 293 -6.44 -1.53 13.19
C GLU A 293 -6.16 -0.02 13.37
N THR A 294 -6.67 0.79 12.44
CA THR A 294 -6.52 2.24 12.42
C THR A 294 -7.13 2.85 13.68
N GLN A 295 -8.35 2.44 14.01
CA GLN A 295 -9.02 2.90 15.23
C GLN A 295 -8.26 2.51 16.49
N THR A 296 -7.63 1.33 16.51
CA THR A 296 -7.00 0.82 17.73
C THR A 296 -5.70 1.56 18.04
N TRP A 297 -4.82 1.75 17.06
CA TRP A 297 -3.59 2.49 17.32
C TRP A 297 -3.84 3.97 17.59
N ILE A 298 -4.83 4.60 16.92
CA ILE A 298 -5.22 5.99 17.21
C ILE A 298 -5.70 6.12 18.65
N LYS A 299 -6.54 5.18 19.13
CA LYS A 299 -6.97 5.15 20.53
C LYS A 299 -5.81 4.98 21.50
N SER A 300 -4.77 4.22 21.13
CA SER A 300 -3.58 4.05 22.00
C SER A 300 -2.77 5.33 22.21
N LEU A 301 -2.93 6.35 21.34
CA LEU A 301 -2.30 7.66 21.53
C LEU A 301 -2.96 8.48 22.63
N ASN A 302 -4.17 8.11 23.06
CA ASN A 302 -4.90 8.74 24.17
C ASN A 302 -5.03 10.27 24.02
N TYR A 303 -5.32 10.74 22.81
CA TYR A 303 -5.61 12.15 22.54
C TYR A 303 -6.96 12.56 23.13
N SER A 304 -7.08 13.84 23.46
CA SER A 304 -8.38 14.43 23.78
C SER A 304 -9.28 14.40 22.56
N ILE A 305 -10.56 14.13 22.77
CA ILE A 305 -11.58 14.20 21.72
C ILE A 305 -12.07 15.65 21.68
N ASP A 306 -11.84 16.31 20.55
CA ASP A 306 -12.33 17.67 20.33
C ASP A 306 -13.81 17.66 19.92
N ASP A 307 -14.20 16.71 19.05
CA ASP A 307 -15.57 16.51 18.58
C ASP A 307 -15.95 15.03 18.63
N ASP A 308 -17.03 14.71 19.34
CA ASP A 308 -17.55 13.34 19.43
C ASP A 308 -18.17 12.88 18.10
N TRP A 309 -18.05 11.58 17.81
CA TRP A 309 -18.70 10.97 16.65
C TRP A 309 -20.23 11.02 16.80
N ARG A 310 -20.87 11.98 16.10
CA ARG A 310 -22.32 12.16 15.94
C ARG A 310 -23.11 11.93 17.24
N GLN A 311 -23.27 13.01 18.03
CA GLN A 311 -24.36 13.11 19.01
C GLN A 311 -25.72 13.21 18.32
#